data_AF-A0A0F9J5A7-F1
#
_entry.id   AF-A0A0F9J5A7-F1
#
_cell.length_a   1.000
_cell.length_b   1.000
_cell.length_c   1.000
_cell.angle_alpha   90.00
_cell.angle_beta   90.00
_cell.angle_gamma   90.00
#
_symmetry.space_group_name_H-M   'P 1'
#
loop_
_entity.id
_entity.type
_entity.pdbx_description
1 polymer ?
#
loop_
_entity_poly.entity_id
_entity_poly.type
_entity_poly.pdbx_seq_one_letter_code
_entity_poly.pdbx_strand_id
1 'polypeptide(L)'
;MDSVVIKVDGSTVSTILYTSQPDPVTFTYKYTIVADEGATIQVTATCNFVGSLTKSLTVSSEPSSSSDANAISGYLGIWVIVGFSISSMLIIIYKKVKKGSI
;
A
#
# COMPACT_ATOMS: atom_id res chain seq x y z
N MET A 1 -22.80 -13.31 -16.35
CA MET A 1 -22.88 -11.99 -16.99
C MET A 1 -21.84 -11.14 -16.32
N ASP A 2 -20.95 -10.56 -17.09
CA ASP A 2 -19.80 -9.86 -16.54
C ASP A 2 -20.14 -8.38 -16.36
N SER A 3 -19.70 -7.81 -15.26
CA SER A 3 -20.09 -6.45 -14.88
C SER A 3 -19.08 -5.75 -14.01
N VAL A 4 -19.08 -4.42 -14.06
CA VAL A 4 -18.46 -3.54 -13.07
C VAL A 4 -19.56 -2.73 -12.42
N VAL A 5 -19.71 -2.87 -11.11
CA VAL A 5 -20.62 -2.07 -10.29
C VAL A 5 -19.79 -1.10 -9.48
N ILE A 6 -20.12 0.18 -9.55
CA ILE A 6 -19.44 1.25 -8.81
C ILE A 6 -20.44 1.86 -7.84
N LYS A 7 -20.07 1.92 -6.57
CA LYS A 7 -20.85 2.52 -5.49
C LYS A 7 -20.06 3.67 -4.87
N VAL A 8 -20.77 4.74 -4.51
CA VAL A 8 -20.25 5.85 -3.69
C VAL A 8 -21.09 5.89 -2.42
N ASP A 9 -20.44 5.80 -1.27
CA ASP A 9 -21.09 5.74 0.06
C ASP A 9 -22.23 4.70 0.13
N GLY A 10 -21.98 3.55 -0.48
CA GLY A 10 -22.92 2.42 -0.53
C GLY A 10 -24.01 2.53 -1.60
N SER A 11 -24.20 3.69 -2.24
CA SER A 11 -25.18 3.91 -3.31
C SER A 11 -24.58 3.58 -4.67
N THR A 12 -25.26 2.75 -5.46
CA THR A 12 -24.81 2.41 -6.82
C THR A 12 -24.91 3.62 -7.74
N VAL A 13 -23.76 4.10 -8.21
CA VAL A 13 -23.66 5.22 -9.16
C VAL A 13 -23.47 4.75 -10.59
N SER A 14 -22.94 3.54 -10.80
CA SER A 14 -22.76 2.98 -12.14
C SER A 14 -22.83 1.46 -12.14
N THR A 15 -23.34 0.92 -13.25
CA THR A 15 -23.32 -0.52 -13.56
C THR A 15 -22.99 -0.66 -15.04
N ILE A 16 -21.81 -1.19 -15.31
CA ILE A 16 -21.29 -1.42 -16.66
C ILE A 16 -21.35 -2.91 -16.92
N LEU A 17 -21.97 -3.32 -18.02
CA LEU A 17 -22.01 -4.70 -18.46
C LEU A 17 -20.99 -4.89 -19.59
N TYR A 18 -20.31 -6.03 -19.59
CA TYR A 18 -19.40 -6.40 -20.67
C TYR A 18 -19.53 -7.89 -21.00
N THR A 19 -19.20 -8.21 -22.25
CA THR A 19 -19.24 -9.59 -22.78
C THR A 19 -17.85 -10.16 -23.02
N SER A 20 -16.82 -9.30 -22.99
CA SER A 20 -15.43 -9.65 -23.25
C SER A 20 -14.49 -8.63 -22.61
N GLN A 21 -13.38 -9.10 -22.05
CA GLN A 21 -12.31 -8.26 -21.51
C GLN A 21 -11.18 -8.10 -22.55
N PRO A 22 -10.48 -6.94 -22.60
CA PRO A 22 -9.45 -6.68 -23.60
C PRO A 22 -8.27 -7.66 -23.57
N ASP A 23 -7.92 -8.14 -22.37
CA ASP A 23 -6.83 -9.09 -22.14
C ASP A 23 -7.24 -10.06 -21.01
N PRO A 24 -6.89 -11.36 -21.11
CA PRO A 24 -7.31 -12.34 -20.12
C PRO A 24 -6.58 -12.25 -18.76
N VAL A 25 -5.45 -11.53 -18.70
CA VAL A 25 -4.58 -11.47 -17.52
C VAL A 25 -4.59 -10.08 -16.88
N THR A 26 -4.39 -9.02 -17.67
CA THR A 26 -4.31 -7.64 -17.18
C THR A 26 -5.03 -6.66 -18.10
N PHE A 27 -6.02 -5.97 -17.56
CA PHE A 27 -6.73 -4.91 -18.27
C PHE A 27 -7.00 -3.73 -17.34
N THR A 28 -7.25 -2.56 -17.91
CA THR A 28 -7.53 -1.34 -17.16
C THR A 28 -8.74 -0.64 -17.76
N TYR A 29 -9.73 -0.34 -16.91
CA TYR A 29 -10.86 0.50 -17.27
C TYR A 29 -10.72 1.85 -16.58
N LYS A 30 -11.10 2.91 -17.29
CA LYS A 30 -11.11 4.29 -16.75
C LYS A 30 -12.55 4.72 -16.57
N TYR A 31 -12.89 5.11 -15.34
CA TYR A 31 -14.20 5.62 -14.99
C TYR A 31 -14.03 6.98 -14.31
N THR A 32 -14.77 7.99 -14.78
CA THR A 32 -14.85 9.28 -14.12
C THR A 32 -16.00 9.25 -13.12
N ILE A 33 -15.68 9.38 -11.84
CA ILE A 33 -16.65 9.36 -10.74
C ILE A 33 -16.58 10.70 -10.03
N VAL A 34 -17.73 11.34 -9.83
CA VAL A 34 -17.87 12.51 -8.96
C VAL A 34 -18.16 11.99 -7.55
N ALA A 35 -17.32 12.34 -6.60
CA ALA A 35 -17.46 11.96 -5.20
C ALA A 35 -16.86 13.06 -4.32
N ASP A 36 -17.47 13.28 -3.16
CA ASP A 36 -16.98 14.25 -2.19
C ASP A 36 -15.73 13.73 -1.46
N GLU A 37 -14.95 14.63 -0.87
CA GLU A 37 -13.83 14.25 -0.01
C GLU A 37 -14.32 13.41 1.17
N GLY A 38 -13.59 12.34 1.49
CA GLY A 38 -13.96 11.36 2.51
C GLY A 38 -14.95 10.29 2.04
N ALA A 39 -15.56 10.45 0.85
CA ALA A 39 -16.47 9.45 0.31
C ALA A 39 -15.74 8.12 0.04
N THR A 40 -16.46 7.01 0.24
CA THR A 40 -15.95 5.67 -0.06
C THR A 40 -16.47 5.20 -1.42
N ILE A 41 -15.56 5.08 -2.38
CA ILE A 41 -15.81 4.48 -3.69
C ILE A 41 -15.56 2.98 -3.58
N GLN A 42 -16.57 2.16 -3.79
CA GLN A 42 -16.47 0.71 -3.87
C GLN A 42 -16.69 0.25 -5.31
N VAL A 43 -15.76 -0.54 -5.84
CA VAL A 43 -15.83 -1.12 -7.18
C VAL A 43 -15.89 -2.63 -7.04
N THR A 44 -16.95 -3.24 -7.58
CA THR A 44 -17.12 -4.68 -7.69
C THR A 44 -17.08 -5.08 -9.16
N ALA A 45 -16.05 -5.82 -9.56
CA ALA A 45 -15.95 -6.44 -10.88
C ALA A 45 -16.38 -7.90 -10.78
N THR A 46 -17.24 -8.35 -11.69
CA THR A 46 -17.74 -9.72 -11.79
C THR A 46 -17.39 -10.27 -13.16
N CYS A 47 -16.75 -11.44 -13.18
CA CYS A 47 -16.37 -12.19 -14.37
C CYS A 47 -16.82 -13.65 -14.19
N ASN A 48 -17.38 -14.26 -15.24
CA ASN A 48 -17.81 -15.65 -15.25
C ASN A 48 -16.68 -16.67 -15.08
N PHE A 49 -15.41 -16.30 -15.36
CA PHE A 49 -14.26 -17.19 -15.21
C PHE A 49 -13.71 -17.24 -13.78
N VAL A 50 -13.57 -16.08 -13.11
CA VAL A 50 -12.86 -15.96 -11.82
C VAL A 50 -13.82 -15.58 -10.67
N GLY A 51 -15.08 -15.26 -10.97
CA GLY A 51 -16.06 -14.79 -9.99
C GLY A 51 -15.99 -13.27 -9.81
N SER A 52 -16.13 -12.78 -8.58
CA SER A 52 -16.19 -11.35 -8.29
C SER A 52 -15.07 -10.86 -7.38
N LEU A 53 -14.51 -9.69 -7.70
CA LEU A 53 -13.56 -8.97 -6.86
C LEU A 53 -14.14 -7.62 -6.47
N THR A 54 -13.99 -7.26 -5.20
CA THR A 54 -14.41 -5.94 -4.69
C THR A 54 -13.22 -5.22 -4.09
N LYS A 55 -13.07 -3.94 -4.44
CA LYS A 55 -12.07 -3.02 -3.88
C LYS A 55 -12.74 -1.72 -3.47
N SER A 56 -12.20 -1.09 -2.43
CA SER A 56 -12.67 0.20 -1.95
C SER A 56 -11.53 1.20 -1.94
N LEU A 57 -11.86 2.45 -2.22
CA LEU A 57 -10.98 3.61 -2.19
C LEU A 57 -11.70 4.75 -1.46
N THR A 58 -11.06 5.32 -0.45
CA THR A 58 -11.55 6.55 0.19
C THR A 58 -10.94 7.74 -0.53
N VAL A 59 -11.78 8.70 -0.94
CA VAL A 59 -11.34 9.93 -1.59
C VAL A 59 -10.65 10.80 -0.55
N SER A 60 -9.36 11.08 -0.74
CA SER A 60 -8.58 11.98 0.11
C SER A 60 -8.11 13.17 -0.73
N SER A 61 -8.05 14.37 -0.12
CA SER A 61 -7.43 15.55 -0.73
C SER A 61 -5.90 15.51 -0.69
N GLU A 62 -5.31 14.58 0.06
CA GLU A 62 -3.85 14.44 0.13
C GLU A 62 -3.30 13.76 -1.14
N PRO A 63 -2.17 14.23 -1.68
CA PRO A 63 -1.52 13.58 -2.81
C PRO A 63 -1.18 12.14 -2.43
N SER A 64 -1.71 11.19 -3.20
CA SER A 64 -1.55 9.75 -2.99
C SER A 64 -0.08 9.37 -2.90
N SER A 65 0.45 9.29 -1.68
CA SER A 65 1.72 8.63 -1.41
C SER A 65 1.45 7.13 -1.53
N SER A 66 1.94 6.54 -2.62
CA SER A 66 1.99 5.10 -2.85
C SER A 66 2.63 4.43 -1.63
N SER A 67 1.77 4.00 -0.72
CA SER A 67 2.17 3.36 0.52
C SER A 67 2.35 1.87 0.21
N ASP A 68 3.42 1.57 -0.51
CA ASP A 68 3.95 0.21 -0.56
C ASP A 68 4.39 -0.16 0.85
N ALA A 69 3.52 -0.91 1.51
CA ALA A 69 3.77 -1.46 2.83
C ALA A 69 5.05 -2.32 2.79
N ASN A 70 6.01 -1.96 3.64
CA ASN A 70 7.24 -2.69 4.03
C ASN A 70 8.59 -2.27 3.42
N ALA A 71 8.78 -1.03 2.99
CA ALA A 71 10.13 -0.47 3.04
C ALA A 71 10.44 -0.04 4.49
N ILE A 72 11.16 -0.87 5.26
CA ILE A 72 11.86 -0.39 6.46
C ILE A 72 12.74 0.76 5.98
N SER A 73 12.33 1.99 6.30
CA SER A 73 13.01 3.21 5.89
C SER A 73 14.51 3.05 6.14
N GLY A 74 15.32 3.02 5.08
CA GLY A 74 16.72 2.55 5.14
C GLY A 74 17.56 3.27 6.19
N TYR A 75 17.15 4.48 6.58
CA TYR A 75 17.72 5.24 7.69
C TYR A 75 17.61 4.52 9.04
N LEU A 76 16.48 3.87 9.36
CA LEU A 76 16.31 3.13 10.62
C LEU A 76 17.28 1.95 10.72
N GLY A 77 17.51 1.23 9.61
CA GLY A 77 18.50 0.14 9.57
C GLY A 77 19.93 0.64 9.76
N ILE A 78 20.28 1.77 9.13
CA ILE A 78 21.62 2.37 9.23
C ILE A 78 21.92 2.82 10.68
N TRP A 79 20.96 3.45 11.38
CA TRP A 79 21.18 3.91 12.76
C TRP A 79 21.43 2.75 13.74
N VAL A 80 20.75 1.61 13.57
CA VAL A 80 20.96 0.42 14.42
C VAL A 80 22.37 -0.14 14.24
N ILE A 81 22.85 -0.24 12.99
CA ILE A 81 24.19 -0.76 12.66
C ILE A 81 25.28 0.16 13.19
N VAL A 82 25.14 1.48 12.96
CA VAL A 82 26.11 2.49 13.44
C VAL A 82 26.14 2.53 14.97
N GLY A 83 24.98 2.49 15.63
CA GLY A 83 24.88 2.49 17.09
C GLY A 83 25.56 1.28 17.75
N PHE A 84 25.34 0.08 17.22
CA PHE A 84 26.00 -1.14 17.72
C PHE A 84 27.51 -1.11 17.52
N SER A 85 27.98 -0.61 16.38
CA SER A 85 29.42 -0.50 16.08
C SER A 85 30.13 0.40 17.09
N ILE A 86 29.58 1.60 17.34
CA ILE A 86 30.15 2.58 18.28
C ILE A 86 30.15 2.03 19.71
N SER A 87 29.04 1.42 20.14
CA SER A 87 28.92 0.82 21.48
C SER A 87 29.98 -0.27 21.70
N SER A 88 30.16 -1.17 20.73
CA SER A 88 31.17 -2.23 20.82
C SER A 88 32.60 -1.69 20.95
N MET A 89 32.92 -0.63 20.20
CA MET A 89 34.22 0.06 20.24
C MET A 89 34.48 0.69 21.62
N LEU A 90 33.49 1.39 22.17
CA LEU A 90 33.59 2.00 23.51
C LEU A 90 33.77 0.95 24.61
N ILE A 91 33.07 -0.18 24.53
CA ILE A 91 33.22 -1.29 25.50
C ILE A 91 34.64 -1.87 25.44
N ILE A 92 35.20 -2.08 24.24
CA ILE A 92 36.57 -2.61 24.09
C ILE A 92 37.59 -1.63 24.68
N ILE A 93 37.46 -0.33 24.39
CA ILE A 93 38.34 0.71 24.94
C ILE A 93 38.25 0.76 26.47
N TYR A 94 37.03 0.78 27.01
CA TYR A 94 36.79 0.77 28.46
C TYR A 94 37.43 -0.45 29.14
N LYS A 95 37.26 -1.64 28.56
CA LYS A 95 37.88 -2.87 29.09
C LYS A 95 39.40 -2.83 29.03
N LYS A 96 39.98 -2.25 27.98
CA LYS A 96 41.44 -2.12 27.82
C LYS A 96 42.03 -1.15 28.84
N VAL A 97 41.39 0.00 29.07
CA VAL A 97 41.81 0.98 30.08
C VAL A 97 41.74 0.38 31.49
N LYS A 98 40.63 -0.26 31.85
CA LYS A 98 40.48 -0.89 33.17
C LYS A 98 41.50 -2.00 33.42
N LYS A 99 41.86 -2.78 32.39
CA LYS A 99 42.81 -3.90 32.51
C LYS A 99 44.28 -3.44 32.54
N GLY A 100 44.59 -2.25 32.01
CA GLY A 100 45.92 -1.65 32.04
C GLY A 100 46.21 -0.77 33.27
N SER A 101 45.22 -0.58 34.16
CA SER A 101 45.38 0.13 35.45
C SER A 101 45.53 -0.81 36.64
N ILE A 102 46.10 -2.00 36.43
CA ILE A 102 46.57 -2.94 37.46
C ILE A 102 48.04 -3.27 37.20
#